data_AF-A0A1W6MUI7-F1
#
_entry.id   AF-A0A1W6MUI7-F1
#
_cell.length_a   1.000
_cell.length_b   1.000
_cell.length_c   1.000
_cell.angle_alpha   90.00
_cell.angle_beta   90.00
_cell.angle_gamma   90.00
#
_symmetry.space_group_name_H-M   'P 1'
#
loop_
_entity.id
_entity.type
_entity.pdbx_description
1 polymer ?
#
loop_
_entity_poly.entity_id
_entity_poly.type
_entity_poly.pdbx_seq_one_letter_code
_entity_poly.pdbx_strand_id
1 'polypeptide(L)'
;MECYRPLHVHNQAGAASVRIGVKELMCIGALPPFDHPHVFIDLGEADEARCPYCATLFLFDARLGKTCDPSACAYTPELEAIYEAAEPFRETGMTQHAVVDPPRPVAQPAERSAPSPGCAAR
;
A
#
# COMPACT_ATOMS: atom_id res chain seq x y z
N MET A 1 20.94 7.20 -12.13
CA MET A 1 19.66 7.52 -12.78
C MET A 1 18.64 6.57 -12.18
N GLU A 2 18.19 6.85 -10.96
CA GLU A 2 17.19 6.00 -10.30
C GLU A 2 15.88 6.08 -11.09
N CYS A 3 15.43 4.91 -11.55
CA CYS A 3 14.16 4.76 -12.23
C CYS A 3 13.06 5.41 -11.40
N TYR A 4 12.36 6.35 -12.02
CA TYR A 4 11.17 6.99 -11.51
C TYR A 4 10.07 5.94 -11.30
N ARG A 5 10.16 5.20 -10.20
CA ARG A 5 9.11 4.28 -9.75
C ARG A 5 8.33 5.00 -8.65
N PRO A 6 7.08 5.42 -8.88
CA PRO A 6 6.28 6.06 -7.85
C PRO A 6 6.06 5.09 -6.67
N LEU A 7 5.79 5.66 -5.49
CA LEU A 7 5.44 4.88 -4.32
C LEU A 7 4.10 4.17 -4.56
N HIS A 8 4.05 2.85 -4.44
CA HIS A 8 2.80 2.10 -4.53
C HIS A 8 2.24 1.90 -3.13
N VAL A 9 0.96 2.24 -2.94
CA VAL A 9 0.30 2.24 -1.64
C VAL A 9 -1.02 1.48 -1.72
N HIS A 10 -1.26 0.60 -0.76
CA HIS A 10 -2.53 -0.08 -0.55
C HIS A 10 -3.07 0.25 0.86
N ASN A 11 -4.35 0.05 1.08
CA ASN A 11 -5.04 0.29 2.33
C ASN A 11 -5.95 -0.89 2.68
N GLN A 12 -5.35 -2.08 2.83
CA GLN A 12 -6.08 -3.30 3.16
C GLN A 12 -6.73 -3.23 4.56
N ALA A 13 -6.11 -2.50 5.48
CA ALA A 13 -6.59 -2.33 6.84
C ALA A 13 -7.80 -1.38 6.94
N GLY A 14 -8.15 -0.64 5.87
CA GLY A 14 -9.24 0.32 5.89
C GLY A 14 -8.96 1.54 6.78
N ALA A 15 -7.70 1.99 6.85
CA ALA A 15 -7.31 3.19 7.57
C ALA A 15 -8.03 4.43 6.99
N ALA A 16 -8.48 5.33 7.86
CA ALA A 16 -9.18 6.55 7.44
C ALA A 16 -8.27 7.49 6.62
N SER A 17 -6.96 7.48 6.93
CA SER A 17 -5.94 8.25 6.24
C SER A 17 -4.60 7.51 6.24
N VAL A 18 -3.79 7.74 5.22
CA VAL A 18 -2.42 7.22 5.11
C VAL A 18 -1.49 8.40 4.87
N ARG A 19 -0.46 8.55 5.70
CA ARG A 19 0.59 9.54 5.49
C ARG A 19 1.59 9.03 4.46
N ILE A 20 2.06 9.91 3.59
CA ILE A 20 2.99 9.60 2.50
C ILE A 20 4.10 10.66 2.49
N GLY A 21 5.34 10.28 2.20
CA GLY A 21 6.42 11.27 2.06
C GLY A 21 6.77 11.65 0.62
N VAL A 22 5.91 11.27 -0.35
CA VAL A 22 5.99 11.70 -1.75
C VAL A 22 4.72 12.44 -2.15
N LYS A 23 4.82 13.30 -3.16
CA LYS A 23 3.66 13.98 -3.75
C LYS A 23 3.03 13.21 -4.91
N GLU A 24 3.73 12.21 -5.43
CA GLU A 24 3.30 11.38 -6.56
C GLU A 24 3.32 9.91 -6.14
N LEU A 25 2.16 9.25 -6.20
CA LEU A 25 1.99 7.86 -5.78
C LEU A 25 1.04 7.07 -6.69
N MET A 26 1.10 5.75 -6.59
CA MET A 26 0.15 4.82 -7.19
C MET A 26 -0.71 4.17 -6.12
N CYS A 27 -2.01 4.46 -6.12
CA CYS A 27 -2.95 3.87 -5.18
C CYS A 27 -3.55 2.59 -5.78
N ILE A 28 -3.36 1.48 -5.07
CA ILE A 28 -3.88 0.14 -5.43
C ILE A 28 -5.27 -0.06 -4.83
N GLY A 29 -5.56 0.58 -3.69
CA GLY A 29 -6.79 0.35 -2.93
C GLY A 29 -6.61 -0.79 -1.94
N ALA A 30 -7.51 -1.77 -1.91
CA ALA A 30 -7.30 -3.01 -1.16
C ALA A 30 -6.20 -3.85 -1.81
N LEU A 31 -5.79 -4.95 -1.18
CA LEU A 31 -4.93 -5.93 -1.87
C LEU A 31 -5.78 -6.79 -2.83
N PRO A 32 -5.21 -7.29 -3.94
CA PRO A 32 -5.89 -8.22 -4.83
C PRO A 32 -6.49 -9.41 -4.06
N PRO A 33 -7.68 -9.90 -4.45
CA PRO A 33 -8.45 -9.62 -5.68
C PRO A 33 -9.50 -8.49 -5.55
N PHE A 34 -9.47 -7.71 -4.47
CA PHE A 34 -10.48 -6.68 -4.18
C PHE A 34 -9.99 -5.26 -4.48
N ASP A 35 -8.83 -5.14 -5.13
CA ASP A 35 -8.25 -3.88 -5.54
C ASP A 35 -9.12 -3.21 -6.63
N HIS A 36 -9.06 -1.88 -6.67
CA HIS A 36 -9.70 -1.11 -7.72
C HIS A 36 -8.66 -0.79 -8.79
N PRO A 37 -9.03 -0.22 -9.96
CA PRO A 37 -8.03 0.19 -10.95
C PRO A 37 -6.94 1.02 -10.29
N HIS A 38 -5.67 0.59 -10.44
CA HIS A 38 -4.55 1.29 -9.83
C HIS A 38 -4.47 2.68 -10.45
N VAL A 39 -4.50 3.71 -9.60
CA VAL A 39 -4.62 5.09 -10.03
C VAL A 39 -3.44 5.91 -9.57
N PHE A 40 -2.90 6.72 -10.48
CA PHE A 40 -1.90 7.71 -10.17
C PHE A 40 -2.54 8.89 -9.47
N ILE A 41 -1.98 9.27 -8.33
CA ILE A 41 -2.40 10.45 -7.56
C ILE A 41 -1.20 11.37 -7.45
N ASP A 42 -1.38 12.59 -7.94
CA ASP A 42 -0.47 13.71 -7.78
C ASP A 42 -1.13 14.75 -6.86
N LEU A 43 -0.47 15.06 -5.75
CA LEU A 43 -0.91 16.07 -4.79
C LEU A 43 -0.66 17.49 -5.32
N GLY A 44 0.27 17.67 -6.26
CA GLY A 44 0.70 18.97 -6.76
C GLY A 44 1.15 19.89 -5.62
N GLU A 45 0.55 21.08 -5.53
CA GLU A 45 0.84 22.03 -4.45
C GLU A 45 0.08 21.75 -3.15
N ALA A 46 -0.90 20.85 -3.16
CA ALA A 46 -1.64 20.47 -1.96
C ALA A 46 -0.85 19.51 -1.06
N ASP A 47 -1.25 19.44 0.22
CA ASP A 47 -0.72 18.49 1.18
C ASP A 47 -1.64 17.28 1.40
N GLU A 48 -2.80 17.25 0.73
CA GLU A 48 -3.73 16.13 0.83
C GLU A 48 -4.44 15.85 -0.49
N ALA A 49 -4.75 14.57 -0.72
CA ALA A 49 -5.56 14.13 -1.84
C ALA A 49 -6.36 12.90 -1.45
N ARG A 50 -7.57 12.75 -1.98
CA ARG A 50 -8.42 11.57 -1.76
C ARG A 50 -8.41 10.70 -3.01
N CYS A 51 -8.24 9.39 -2.82
CA CYS A 51 -8.43 8.44 -3.91
C CYS A 51 -9.90 8.42 -4.38
N PRO A 52 -10.18 8.55 -5.69
CA PRO A 52 -11.55 8.54 -6.21
C PRO A 52 -12.26 7.20 -6.07
N TYR A 53 -11.54 6.11 -5.81
CA TYR A 53 -12.10 4.76 -5.72
C TYR A 53 -12.23 4.26 -4.28
N CYS A 54 -11.12 4.11 -3.53
CA CYS A 54 -11.17 3.61 -2.16
C CYS A 54 -11.48 4.68 -1.10
N ALA A 55 -11.64 5.95 -1.49
CA ALA A 55 -11.85 7.08 -0.59
C ALA A 55 -10.77 7.28 0.48
N THR A 56 -9.62 6.61 0.38
CA THR A 56 -8.48 6.81 1.28
C THR A 56 -7.98 8.25 1.17
N LEU A 57 -7.79 8.91 2.31
CA LEU A 57 -7.18 10.23 2.38
C LEU A 57 -5.66 10.09 2.50
N PHE A 58 -4.93 10.62 1.53
CA PHE A 58 -3.48 10.71 1.57
C PHE A 58 -3.05 12.05 2.11
N LEU A 59 -2.13 12.04 3.07
CA LEU A 59 -1.59 13.23 3.73
C LEU A 59 -0.08 13.28 3.53
N PHE A 60 0.43 14.36 2.97
CA PHE A 60 1.86 14.55 2.77
C PHE A 60 2.58 14.81 4.10
N ASP A 61 3.65 14.07 4.36
CA ASP A 61 4.59 14.29 5.45
C ASP A 61 6.02 14.12 4.94
N ALA A 62 6.70 15.24 4.72
CA ALA A 62 8.07 15.29 4.20
C ALA A 62 9.09 14.48 5.05
N ARG A 63 8.77 14.17 6.30
CA ARG A 63 9.66 13.40 7.20
C ARG A 63 9.73 11.92 6.82
N LEU A 64 8.74 11.41 6.08
CA LEU A 64 8.65 9.98 5.71
C LEU A 64 9.51 9.63 4.48
N GLY A 65 9.90 10.60 3.66
CA GLY A 65 10.60 10.33 2.40
C GLY A 65 9.81 9.39 1.49
N LYS A 66 10.46 8.45 0.80
CA LYS A 66 9.76 7.52 -0.12
C LYS A 66 9.06 6.35 0.59
N THR A 67 8.33 6.64 1.66
CA THR A 67 7.60 5.66 2.47
C THR A 67 6.21 6.18 2.85
N CYS A 68 5.42 5.34 3.51
CA CYS A 68 4.11 5.70 4.03
C CYS A 68 3.94 5.25 5.49
N ASP A 69 2.96 5.84 6.16
CA ASP A 69 2.56 5.50 7.51
C ASP A 69 1.01 5.39 7.59
N PRO A 70 0.44 4.22 7.95
CA PRO A 70 1.12 3.01 8.43
C PRO A 70 2.08 2.37 7.42
N SER A 71 3.22 1.84 7.89
CA SER A 71 4.21 1.17 7.03
C SER A 71 3.65 -0.06 6.32
N ALA A 72 2.66 -0.71 6.95
CA ALA A 72 1.91 -1.83 6.37
C ALA A 72 1.05 -1.45 5.15
N CYS A 73 0.94 -0.16 4.80
CA CYS A 73 0.28 0.30 3.58
C CYS A 73 1.22 0.31 2.36
N ALA A 74 2.52 0.08 2.56
CA ALA A 74 3.48 0.06 1.46
C ALA A 74 3.32 -1.21 0.63
N TYR A 75 3.10 -1.07 -0.67
CA TYR A 75 3.08 -2.20 -1.58
C TYR A 75 4.52 -2.56 -1.98
N THR A 76 5.10 -3.50 -1.24
CA THR A 76 6.50 -3.89 -1.41
C THR A 76 6.68 -4.86 -2.58
N PRO A 77 7.88 -4.97 -3.17
CA PRO A 77 8.16 -5.94 -4.23
C PRO A 77 7.86 -7.38 -3.83
N GLU A 78 8.05 -7.73 -2.55
CA GLU A 78 7.72 -9.06 -2.04
C GLU A 78 6.21 -9.31 -2.09
N LEU A 79 5.41 -8.29 -1.75
CA LEU A 79 3.96 -8.35 -1.80
C LEU A 79 3.47 -8.42 -3.26
N GLU A 80 4.07 -7.62 -4.13
CA GLU A 80 3.85 -7.62 -5.58
C GLU A 80 4.08 -9.02 -6.16
N ALA A 81 5.22 -9.66 -5.85
CA ALA A 81 5.53 -11.02 -6.30
C ALA A 81 4.54 -12.08 -5.78
N ILE A 82 4.06 -11.95 -4.53
CA ILE A 82 3.07 -12.87 -3.97
C ILE A 82 1.76 -12.78 -4.75
N TYR A 83 1.29 -11.56 -5.04
CA TYR A 83 0.02 -11.38 -5.74
C TYR A 83 0.10 -11.69 -7.24
N GLU A 84 1.22 -11.38 -7.89
CA GLU A 84 1.45 -11.79 -9.30
C GLU A 84 1.52 -13.31 -9.44
N ALA A 85 2.20 -14.01 -8.51
CA ALA A 85 2.23 -15.47 -8.51
C ALA A 85 0.89 -16.11 -8.14
N ALA A 86 0.06 -15.38 -7.37
CA ALA A 86 -1.28 -15.78 -6.96
C ALA A 86 -2.37 -15.39 -7.98
N GLU A 87 -2.02 -14.99 -9.20
CA GLU A 87 -2.93 -14.85 -10.35
C GLU A 87 -2.91 -16.11 -11.25
N PRO A 88 -3.37 -17.30 -10.80
CA PRO A 88 -3.34 -18.53 -11.60
C PRO A 88 -4.35 -18.54 -12.77
N PHE A 89 -4.95 -17.40 -13.12
CA PHE A 89 -6.10 -17.33 -14.04
C PHE A 89 -5.90 -16.51 -15.30
N ARG A 90 -4.78 -15.76 -15.46
CA ARG A 90 -4.59 -14.92 -16.65
C ARG A 90 -4.09 -15.66 -17.89
N GLU A 91 -3.68 -16.94 -17.78
CA GLU A 91 -3.15 -17.71 -18.92
C GLU A 91 -4.08 -18.84 -19.43
N THR A 92 -5.17 -19.14 -18.75
CA THR A 92 -6.18 -20.11 -19.25
C THR A 92 -7.52 -19.43 -19.34
N GLY A 93 -7.88 -18.95 -20.54
CA GLY A 93 -9.14 -18.28 -20.81
C GLY A 93 -10.35 -19.09 -20.35
N MET A 94 -10.83 -18.82 -19.15
CA MET A 94 -12.03 -19.42 -18.61
C MET A 94 -12.85 -18.33 -17.93
N THR A 95 -14.16 -18.46 -18.05
CA THR A 95 -15.13 -17.44 -17.69
C THR A 95 -15.30 -17.36 -16.19
N GLN A 96 -15.41 -16.13 -15.67
CA GLN A 96 -15.99 -15.77 -14.38
C GLN A 96 -17.03 -16.80 -13.89
N HIS A 97 -16.80 -17.38 -12.71
CA HIS A 97 -17.72 -17.96 -11.72
C HIS A 97 -17.02 -19.07 -10.93
N ALA A 98 -16.15 -18.69 -9.99
CA ALA A 98 -15.86 -19.49 -8.81
C ALA A 98 -15.44 -18.54 -7.69
N VAL A 99 -16.34 -18.33 -6.74
CA VAL A 99 -16.04 -17.73 -5.45
C VAL A 99 -15.03 -18.63 -4.75
N VAL A 100 -13.75 -18.27 -4.80
CA VAL A 100 -12.74 -18.88 -3.92
C VAL A 100 -12.82 -18.17 -2.58
N ASP A 101 -13.07 -18.94 -1.52
CA ASP A 101 -13.14 -18.45 -0.15
C ASP A 101 -11.95 -17.54 0.18
N PRO A 102 -12.16 -16.42 0.92
CA PRO A 102 -11.05 -15.56 1.31
C PRO A 102 -10.03 -16.36 2.15
N PRO A 103 -8.72 -16.18 1.92
CA PRO A 103 -7.72 -16.80 2.77
C PRO A 103 -7.92 -16.32 4.21
N ARG A 104 -7.92 -17.27 5.15
CA ARG A 104 -8.00 -16.98 6.59
C ARG A 104 -6.96 -15.92 6.98
N PRO A 105 -7.32 -14.93 7.82
CA PRO A 105 -6.37 -13.91 8.24
C PRO A 105 -5.20 -14.58 8.95
N VAL A 106 -3.99 -14.36 8.44
CA VAL A 106 -2.77 -14.70 9.17
C VAL A 106 -2.73 -13.79 10.40
N ALA A 107 -2.76 -14.38 11.59
CA ALA A 107 -2.63 -13.62 12.82
C ALA A 107 -1.26 -12.95 12.83
N GLN A 108 -1.23 -11.61 12.86
CA GLN A 108 -0.01 -10.86 13.08
C GLN A 108 0.59 -11.31 14.42
N PRO A 109 1.88 -11.71 14.47
CA PRO A 109 2.52 -11.96 15.75
C PRO A 109 2.58 -10.64 16.53
N ALA A 110 2.07 -10.64 17.76
CA ALA A 110 2.13 -9.50 18.65
C ALA A 110 3.58 -9.02 18.78
N GLU A 111 3.85 -7.81 18.30
CA GLU A 111 5.16 -7.20 18.43
C GLU A 111 5.48 -7.00 19.91
N ARG A 112 6.48 -7.74 20.39
CA ARG A 112 7.09 -7.51 21.70
C ARG A 112 7.82 -6.18 21.61
N SER A 113 7.35 -5.19 22.36
CA SER A 113 8.01 -3.90 22.51
C SER A 113 9.47 -4.09 22.97
N ALA A 114 10.42 -3.65 22.16
CA ALA A 114 11.81 -3.46 22.57
C ALA A 114 12.02 -2.01 23.00
N PRO A 115 12.80 -1.74 24.06
CA PRO A 115 12.99 -0.40 24.60
C PRO A 115 13.94 0.42 23.73
N SER A 116 13.63 1.71 23.59
CA SER A 116 14.44 2.72 22.89
C SER A 116 15.80 2.93 23.57
N PRO A 117 16.93 2.96 22.85
CA PRO A 117 18.14 3.57 23.37
C PRO A 117 18.14 5.07 23.04
N GLY A 118 18.39 5.86 24.08
CA GLY A 118 18.33 7.32 24.05
C GLY A 118 19.50 7.98 23.32
N CYS A 119 19.27 9.26 23.09
CA CYS A 119 20.23 10.30 22.72
C CYS A 119 21.59 10.15 23.40
N ALA A 120 22.66 10.16 22.59
CA ALA A 120 23.99 10.56 23.03
C ALA A 120 24.54 11.57 22.03
N ALA A 121 24.47 12.84 22.43
CA ALA A 121 25.22 13.93 21.82
C ALA A 121 26.72 13.71 22.00
N ARG A 122 27.51 14.01 20.97
CA ARG A 122 28.86 14.55 21.05
C ARG A 122 29.27 15.17 19.73
#